data_AF-A0A538A3U0-F1
#
_entry.id   AF-A0A538A3U0-F1
#
_cell.length_a   1.000
_cell.length_b   1.000
_cell.length_c   1.000
_cell.angle_alpha   90.00
_cell.angle_beta   90.00
_cell.angle_gamma   90.00
#
_symmetry.space_group_name_H-M   'P 1'
#
loop_
_entity.id
_entity.type
_entity.pdbx_description
1 polymer ?
#
loop_
_entity_poly.entity_id
_entity_poly.type
_entity_poly.pdbx_seq_one_letter_code
_entity_poly.pdbx_strand_id
1 'polypeptide(L)'
;MGAFDYWFRWAIGAPTIPEDHSNHGAYSWRDYFKFNTDHKVIGIQYICTTFVFFFIGGAMAMVMRAELAQPGTQIVEPGTFNGLFSAHA
;
A
#
# COMPACT_ATOMS: atom_id res chain seq x y z
N MET A 1 18.41 17.60 -19.80
CA MET A 1 17.86 17.90 -21.14
C MET A 1 16.35 17.95 -21.00
N GLY A 2 15.82 19.13 -20.71
CA GLY A 2 14.45 19.29 -20.18
C GLY A 2 13.63 20.24 -21.04
N ALA A 3 12.36 19.88 -21.24
CA ALA A 3 11.23 20.66 -21.74
C ALA A 3 11.34 21.42 -23.08
N PHE A 4 12.43 22.15 -23.34
CA PHE A 4 12.58 23.00 -24.54
C PHE A 4 12.86 22.22 -25.83
N ASP A 5 13.56 21.08 -25.75
CA ASP A 5 13.84 20.19 -26.90
C ASP A 5 12.55 19.57 -27.48
N TYR A 6 11.56 19.30 -26.63
CA TYR A 6 10.26 18.75 -27.01
C TYR A 6 9.46 19.72 -27.88
N TRP A 7 9.42 21.01 -27.51
CA TRP A 7 8.70 22.04 -28.27
C TRP A 7 9.28 22.22 -29.67
N PHE A 8 10.61 22.25 -29.79
CA PHE A 8 11.28 22.41 -31.08
C PHE A 8 11.04 21.19 -31.99
N ARG A 9 11.09 19.98 -31.43
CA ARG A 9 10.85 18.73 -32.18
C ARG A 9 9.40 18.54 -32.61
N TRP A 10 8.45 18.93 -31.77
CA TRP A 10 7.04 19.00 -32.16
C TRP A 10 6.83 19.99 -33.33
N ALA A 11 7.47 21.17 -33.28
CA ALA A 11 7.32 22.19 -34.32
C ALA A 11 7.86 21.78 -35.69
N ILE A 12 8.91 20.96 -35.75
CA ILE A 12 9.47 20.43 -37.00
C ILE A 12 8.80 19.12 -37.46
N GLY A 13 7.75 18.66 -36.77
CA GLY A 13 7.05 17.42 -37.09
C GLY A 13 7.90 16.16 -36.90
N ALA A 14 8.96 16.22 -36.10
CA ALA A 14 9.79 15.07 -35.84
C ALA A 14 9.00 14.00 -35.05
N PRO A 15 9.23 12.70 -35.32
CA PRO A 15 8.59 11.64 -34.56
C PRO A 15 8.91 11.78 -33.06
N THR A 16 7.93 11.48 -32.22
CA THR A 16 8.10 11.41 -30.76
C THR A 16 9.18 10.39 -30.43
N ILE A 17 10.05 10.67 -29.45
CA ILE A 17 10.92 9.60 -28.94
C ILE A 17 9.99 8.65 -28.20
N PRO A 18 10.05 7.34 -28.46
CA PRO A 18 9.48 6.39 -27.53
C PRO A 18 10.21 6.56 -26.20
N GLU A 19 9.56 7.27 -25.28
CA GLU A 19 9.99 7.36 -23.90
C GLU A 19 9.98 5.91 -23.35
N ASP A 20 11.14 5.36 -22.99
CA ASP A 20 11.19 4.03 -22.35
C ASP A 20 10.76 4.12 -20.88
N HIS A 21 9.57 4.66 -20.64
CA HIS A 21 8.89 4.60 -19.36
C HIS A 21 8.26 3.22 -19.13
N SER A 22 8.66 2.20 -19.88
CA SER A 22 8.13 0.83 -19.83
C SER A 22 8.95 -0.07 -18.90
N ASN A 23 10.16 0.38 -18.53
CA ASN A 23 11.11 -0.41 -17.78
C ASN A 23 10.88 -0.19 -16.27
N HIS A 24 9.94 -0.93 -15.71
CA HIS A 24 9.60 -0.88 -14.28
C HIS A 24 10.00 -2.22 -13.65
N GLY A 25 10.75 -2.16 -12.53
CA GLY A 25 11.62 -3.22 -12.02
C GLY A 25 11.00 -4.55 -11.54
N ALA A 26 9.77 -4.88 -11.93
CA ALA A 26 9.14 -6.16 -11.60
C ALA A 26 8.86 -6.98 -12.87
N TYR A 27 9.72 -7.96 -13.16
CA TYR A 27 9.57 -8.87 -14.30
C TYR A 27 8.77 -10.12 -13.95
N SER A 28 8.71 -10.47 -12.66
CA SER A 28 7.98 -11.62 -12.14
C SER A 28 7.22 -11.27 -10.87
N TRP A 29 6.12 -11.97 -10.62
CA TRP A 29 5.33 -11.83 -9.38
C TRP A 29 6.14 -12.10 -8.10
N ARG A 30 7.21 -12.92 -8.21
CA ARG A 30 8.13 -13.22 -7.10
C ARG A 30 9.00 -12.02 -6.72
N ASP A 31 9.17 -11.04 -7.61
CA ASP A 31 10.02 -9.88 -7.37
C ASP A 31 9.36 -8.89 -6.39
N TYR A 32 8.04 -8.97 -6.22
CA TYR A 32 7.31 -8.23 -5.19
C TYR A 32 7.60 -8.75 -3.77
N PHE A 33 8.08 -9.99 -3.61
CA PHE A 33 8.43 -10.55 -2.30
C PHE A 33 9.92 -10.36 -1.95
N LYS A 34 10.69 -9.72 -2.81
CA LYS A 34 12.12 -9.46 -2.62
C LYS A 34 12.37 -7.96 -2.42
N PHE A 35 13.50 -7.64 -1.81
CA PHE A 35 13.99 -6.27 -1.73
C PHE A 35 14.24 -5.73 -3.15
N ASN A 36 13.60 -4.60 -3.47
CA ASN A 36 13.67 -3.95 -4.77
C ASN A 36 14.03 -2.48 -4.56
N THR A 37 14.79 -1.88 -5.47
CA THR A 37 15.19 -0.46 -5.39
C THR A 37 14.29 0.47 -6.21
N ASP A 38 13.38 -0.10 -7.01
CA ASP A 38 12.38 0.65 -7.78
C ASP A 38 11.23 1.12 -6.87
N HIS A 39 11.05 2.44 -6.78
CA HIS A 39 10.04 3.07 -5.93
C HIS A 39 8.60 2.74 -6.33
N LYS A 40 8.34 2.36 -7.60
CA LYS A 40 7.00 1.92 -8.03
C LYS A 40 6.68 0.54 -7.47
N VAL A 41 7.66 -0.37 -7.49
CA VAL A 41 7.53 -1.71 -6.91
C VAL A 41 7.37 -1.62 -5.40
N ILE A 42 8.21 -0.81 -4.74
CA ILE A 42 8.10 -0.53 -3.31
C ILE A 42 6.70 0.03 -2.98
N GLY A 43 6.19 0.98 -3.77
CA GLY A 43 4.86 1.54 -3.57
C GLY A 43 3.75 0.47 -3.56
N ILE A 44 3.79 -0.47 -4.51
CA ILE A 44 2.83 -1.58 -4.58
C ILE A 44 2.95 -2.52 -3.37
N GLN A 45 4.19 -2.83 -2.93
CA GLN A 45 4.44 -3.64 -1.75
C GLN A 45 3.84 -3.02 -0.48
N TYR A 46 4.02 -1.70 -0.28
CA TYR A 46 3.45 -0.97 0.86
C TYR A 46 1.93 -0.92 0.83
N ILE A 47 1.33 -0.66 -0.33
CA ILE A 47 -0.13 -0.64 -0.47
C ILE A 47 -0.70 -2.02 -0.11
N CYS A 48 -0.17 -3.09 -0.71
CA CYS A 48 -0.62 -4.44 -0.43
C CYS A 48 -0.49 -4.80 1.06
N THR A 49 0.68 -4.54 1.65
CA THR A 49 0.93 -4.81 3.08
C THR A 49 -0.01 -4.01 3.99
N THR A 50 -0.19 -2.72 3.71
CA THR A 50 -1.09 -1.85 4.48
C THR A 50 -2.53 -2.33 4.40
N PHE A 51 -3.01 -2.77 3.23
CA PHE A 51 -4.35 -3.33 3.11
C PHE A 51 -4.52 -4.61 3.95
N VAL A 52 -3.52 -5.48 4.01
CA VAL A 52 -3.57 -6.68 4.85
C VAL A 52 -3.68 -6.30 6.33
N PHE A 53 -2.83 -5.39 6.82
CA PHE A 53 -2.91 -4.93 8.20
C PHE A 53 -4.18 -4.13 8.49
N PHE A 54 -4.73 -3.42 7.50
CA PHE A 54 -6.01 -2.72 7.62
C PHE A 54 -7.16 -3.69 7.88
N PHE A 55 -7.20 -4.85 7.20
CA PHE A 55 -8.21 -5.87 7.49
C PHE A 55 -8.02 -6.52 8.87
N ILE A 56 -6.78 -6.76 9.29
CA ILE A 56 -6.47 -7.32 10.60
C ILE A 56 -6.88 -6.34 11.72
N GLY A 57 -6.45 -5.08 11.61
CA GLY A 57 -6.84 -4.00 12.52
C GLY A 57 -8.35 -3.77 12.52
N GLY A 58 -9.00 -3.79 11.35
CA GLY A 58 -10.44 -3.69 11.21
C GLY A 58 -11.19 -4.83 11.87
N ALA A 59 -10.70 -6.07 11.76
CA ALA A 59 -11.27 -7.22 12.46
C ALA A 59 -11.15 -7.07 13.99
N MET A 60 -10.00 -6.63 14.49
CA MET A 60 -9.82 -6.34 15.92
C MET A 60 -10.77 -5.22 16.39
N ALA A 61 -10.99 -4.18 15.58
CA ALA A 61 -11.95 -3.13 15.88
C ALA A 61 -13.39 -3.65 15.98
N MET A 62 -13.76 -4.60 15.11
CA MET A 62 -15.09 -5.24 15.16
C MET A 62 -15.28 -6.05 16.44
N VAL A 63 -14.23 -6.75 16.92
CA VAL A 63 -14.26 -7.46 18.21
C VAL A 63 -14.45 -6.48 19.37
N MET A 64 -13.69 -5.38 19.40
CA MET A 64 -13.88 -4.34 20.44
C MET A 64 -15.29 -3.73 20.40
N ARG A 65 -15.86 -3.54 19.20
CA ARG A 65 -17.25 -3.09 19.07
C ARG A 65 -18.27 -4.12 19.52
N ALA A 66 -18.00 -5.41 19.30
CA ALA A 66 -18.87 -6.49 19.76
C ALA A 66 -18.94 -6.56 21.29
N GLU A 67 -17.82 -6.32 22.01
CA GLU A 67 -17.83 -6.18 23.47
C GLU A 67 -18.74 -5.06 23.96
N LEU A 68 -18.66 -3.89 23.32
CA LEU A 68 -19.43 -2.71 23.75
C LEU A 68 -20.92 -2.77 23.38
N ALA A 69 -21.37 -3.79 22.65
CA ALA A 69 -22.76 -3.91 22.21
C ALA A 69 -23.73 -4.21 23.37
N GLN A 70 -23.27 -4.86 24.44
CA GLN A 70 -24.06 -5.12 25.65
C GLN A 70 -23.21 -4.85 26.90
N PRO A 71 -23.80 -4.27 27.97
CA PRO A 71 -23.06 -4.02 29.20
C PRO A 71 -22.69 -5.34 29.90
N GLY A 72 -21.41 -5.48 30.26
CA GLY A 72 -20.83 -6.68 30.89
C GLY A 72 -19.72 -7.30 30.02
N THR A 73 -18.91 -8.18 30.57
CA THR A 73 -17.90 -8.94 29.82
C THR A 73 -18.56 -10.06 29.03
N GLN A 74 -18.45 -10.04 27.70
CA GLN A 74 -19.17 -10.99 26.82
C GLN A 74 -18.22 -11.90 26.04
N ILE A 75 -17.17 -11.36 25.41
CA ILE A 75 -16.29 -12.12 24.50
C ILE A 75 -14.81 -12.03 24.91
N VAL A 76 -14.35 -10.93 25.54
CA VAL A 76 -12.97 -10.78 26.04
C VAL A 76 -12.87 -10.27 27.47
N GLU A 77 -11.92 -10.85 28.21
CA GLU A 77 -11.49 -10.44 29.55
C GLU A 77 -10.90 -9.01 29.53
N PRO A 78 -11.05 -8.19 30.59
CA PRO A 78 -10.55 -6.81 30.61
C PRO A 78 -9.05 -6.65 30.32
N GLY A 79 -8.23 -7.64 30.71
CA GLY A 79 -6.80 -7.66 30.38
C GLY A 79 -6.52 -7.82 28.89
N THR A 80 -7.29 -8.69 28.21
CA THR A 80 -7.19 -8.93 26.77
C THR A 80 -7.76 -7.75 25.97
N PHE A 81 -8.81 -7.10 26.47
CA PHE A 81 -9.38 -5.90 25.85
C PHE A 81 -8.34 -4.76 25.76
N ASN A 82 -7.59 -4.52 26.84
CA ASN A 82 -6.52 -3.51 26.84
C ASN A 82 -5.40 -3.85 25.84
N GLY A 83 -5.06 -5.14 25.70
CA GLY A 83 -4.09 -5.61 24.71
C GLY A 83 -4.59 -5.41 23.27
N LEU A 84 -5.85 -5.73 23.01
CA LEU A 84 -6.48 -5.54 21.70
C LEU A 84 -6.57 -4.06 21.32
N PHE A 85 -6.89 -3.17 22.28
CA PHE A 85 -6.91 -1.73 22.05
C PHE A 85 -5.53 -1.20 21.66
N SER A 86 -4.48 -1.64 22.36
CA SER A 86 -3.11 -1.23 22.06
C SER A 86 -2.55 -1.84 20.77
N ALA A 87 -3.00 -3.04 20.36
CA ALA A 87 -2.55 -3.69 19.13
C ALA A 87 -3.33 -3.24 17.88
N HIS A 88 -4.54 -2.70 18.08
CA HIS A 88 -5.36 -2.11 17.03
C HIS A 88 -4.90 -0.70 16.65
N ALA A 89 -4.52 0.11 17.63
CA ALA A 89 -4.06 1.48 17.46
C ALA A 89 -2.67 1.54 16.82
#